data_AF-A0A969HG34-F1
#
_entry.id   AF-A0A969HG34-F1
#
_cell.length_a   1.000
_cell.length_b   1.000
_cell.length_c   1.000
_cell.angle_alpha   90.00
_cell.angle_beta   90.00
_cell.angle_gamma   90.00
#
_symmetry.space_group_name_H-M   'P 1'
#
loop_
_entity.id
_entity.type
_entity.pdbx_description
1 polymer ?
#
loop_
_entity_poly.entity_id
_entity_poly.type
_entity_poly.pdbx_seq_one_letter_code
_entity_poly.pdbx_strand_id
1 'polypeptide(L)'
;MIKLIPLILMPVAIQQLSKQRYEIEIRNKKLEIRKFSSPHSQFTIHNSLFTIPFDLPRTALYLAIFLVTVILIALPFYLMNPALILGSQQITGARQPWETVWALIDGNYDYGVIPLDMRDLSWTPGNAPPTHIPWLLVTGLFGLVYAFFYTRRLDWTAPRSVLAFVGFTLSLFMLWSKGYSPQWLGWLLFFITLLLPNLRGVLYAVILSVANIIEANFFFIMFPEEHWLFAATVLIRTLLFVVLAAEFLVIIWPQAVTPRVEKIRAWGVAVLVALLLVGAVPAGWQLGRSYFDTRLRQSPYAATITRLQGEKVKGALLLNSHPVYDWFYPYLRHDYQLFMLDDYAPPGQSVENRTAALLDTIAHQTDVLWLYDADAAVTTPAEETLTRWLNNRPPAHQQDIDGGRLFLFILK
;
A
#
# COMPACT_ATOMS: atom_id res chain seq x y z
N MET A 1 14.97 -10.69 6.98
CA MET A 1 15.08 -9.34 7.60
C MET A 1 15.19 -9.34 9.13
N ILE A 2 14.83 -10.41 9.85
CA ILE A 2 15.13 -10.60 11.30
C ILE A 2 16.65 -10.47 11.62
N LYS A 3 17.52 -10.57 10.61
CA LYS A 3 18.99 -10.58 10.72
C LYS A 3 19.63 -9.22 11.06
N LEU A 4 18.95 -8.08 10.90
CA LEU A 4 19.54 -6.74 11.12
C LEU A 4 19.23 -6.12 12.49
N ILE A 5 18.17 -6.57 13.17
CA ILE A 5 17.83 -6.10 14.53
C ILE A 5 18.99 -6.34 15.52
N PRO A 6 19.68 -7.50 15.52
CA PRO A 6 20.84 -7.69 16.38
C PRO A 6 21.97 -6.70 16.07
N LEU A 7 22.24 -6.39 14.79
CA LEU A 7 23.30 -5.49 14.37
C LEU A 7 23.04 -4.02 14.74
N ILE A 8 21.77 -3.60 14.76
CA ILE A 8 21.38 -2.24 15.16
C ILE A 8 21.40 -2.08 16.69
N LEU A 9 21.01 -3.12 17.44
CA LEU A 9 20.98 -3.08 18.90
C LEU A 9 22.32 -3.45 19.55
N MET A 10 23.21 -4.14 18.83
CA MET A 10 24.52 -4.58 19.33
C MET A 10 25.34 -3.44 19.92
N PRO A 11 25.51 -2.28 19.25
CA PRO A 11 26.35 -1.21 19.76
C PRO A 11 25.77 -0.57 21.01
N VAL A 12 24.43 -0.42 21.09
CA VAL A 12 23.74 0.11 22.26
C VAL A 12 23.86 -0.84 23.45
N ALA A 13 23.63 -2.14 23.23
CA ALA A 13 23.79 -3.18 24.25
C ALA A 13 25.25 -3.28 24.71
N ILE A 14 26.21 -3.28 23.80
CA ILE A 14 27.65 -3.28 24.11
C ILE A 14 28.02 -2.02 24.88
N GLN A 15 27.52 -0.84 24.51
CA GLN A 15 27.85 0.41 25.19
C GLN A 15 27.23 0.47 26.60
N GLN A 16 25.98 0.03 26.78
CA GLN A 16 25.33 -0.06 28.09
C GLN A 16 26.02 -1.07 29.01
N LEU A 17 26.34 -2.25 28.49
CA LEU A 17 27.08 -3.30 29.23
C LEU A 17 28.54 -2.88 29.51
N SER A 18 29.17 -2.11 28.61
CA SER A 18 30.56 -1.66 28.80
C SER A 18 30.71 -0.67 29.96
N LYS A 19 29.67 0.13 30.24
CA LYS A 19 29.69 1.16 31.30
C LYS A 19 29.55 0.59 32.72
N GLN A 20 29.17 -0.68 32.88
CA GLN A 20 29.01 -1.31 34.18
C GLN A 20 29.87 -2.58 34.27
N ARG A 21 31.07 -2.47 34.86
CA ARG A 21 31.83 -3.65 35.30
C ARG A 21 31.35 -4.04 36.70
N TYR A 22 30.76 -5.22 36.80
CA TYR A 22 30.45 -5.87 38.07
C TYR A 22 31.47 -6.97 38.30
N GLU A 23 32.18 -6.90 39.42
CA GLU A 23 33.00 -8.00 39.89
C GLU A 23 32.21 -8.74 40.97
N ILE A 24 32.04 -10.05 40.78
CA ILE A 24 31.36 -10.92 41.72
C ILE A 24 32.45 -11.54 42.58
N GLU A 25 32.64 -11.02 43.80
CA GLU A 25 33.59 -11.56 44.76
C GLU A 25 32.81 -12.36 45.82
N ILE A 26 33.17 -13.64 45.98
CA ILE A 26 32.62 -14.47 47.06
C ILE A 26 33.59 -14.35 48.25
N ARG A 27 33.22 -13.53 49.23
CA ARG A 27 34.00 -13.31 50.46
C ARG A 27 33.19 -13.82 51.65
N ASN A 28 33.76 -14.70 52.47
CA ASN A 28 33.10 -15.29 53.64
C ASN A 28 31.72 -15.94 53.35
N LYS A 29 31.59 -16.66 52.24
CA LYS A 29 30.31 -17.25 51.74
C LYS A 29 29.21 -16.23 51.42
N LYS A 30 29.51 -14.93 51.39
CA LYS A 30 28.58 -13.88 50.97
C LYS A 30 28.99 -13.37 49.60
N LEU A 31 28.02 -13.26 48.69
CA LEU A 31 28.22 -12.74 47.35
C LEU A 31 28.20 -11.21 47.42
N GLU A 32 29.36 -10.57 47.25
CA GLU A 32 29.46 -9.11 47.17
C GLU A 32 29.65 -8.70 45.70
N ILE A 33 28.79 -7.80 45.22
CA ILE A 33 28.88 -7.22 43.88
C ILE A 33 29.52 -5.84 44.00
N ARG A 34 30.78 -5.70 43.54
CA ARG A 34 31.50 -4.41 43.54
C ARG A 34 31.50 -3.78 42.15
N LYS A 35 31.26 -2.47 42.10
CA LYS A 35 31.26 -1.67 40.87
C LYS A 35 32.65 -1.11 40.62
N PHE A 36 33.39 -1.67 39.67
CA PHE A 36 34.79 -1.30 39.42
C PHE A 36 34.89 -0.21 38.34
N SER A 37 35.50 0.93 38.66
CA SER A 37 35.84 2.00 37.72
C SER A 37 37.30 1.85 37.30
N SER A 38 37.57 0.98 36.32
CA SER A 38 38.94 0.85 35.78
C SER A 38 39.22 1.96 34.76
N PRO A 39 40.35 2.69 34.87
CA PRO A 39 40.68 3.81 33.97
C PRO A 39 41.36 3.40 32.64
N HIS A 40 41.55 2.10 32.35
CA HIS A 40 42.37 1.68 31.22
C HIS A 40 41.68 0.70 30.26
N SER A 41 41.83 0.98 28.96
CA SER A 41 41.41 0.25 27.75
C SER A 41 40.14 0.68 27.00
N GLN A 42 39.65 1.92 27.16
CA GLN A 42 38.86 2.52 26.08
C GLN A 42 39.83 3.16 25.07
N PHE A 43 39.92 2.59 23.88
CA PHE A 43 40.52 3.29 22.74
C PHE A 43 39.54 4.41 22.38
N THR A 44 39.83 5.62 22.86
CA THR A 44 39.05 6.80 22.53
C THR A 44 39.77 7.49 21.38
N ILE A 45 39.25 7.34 20.16
CA ILE A 45 39.71 8.17 19.05
C ILE A 45 39.12 9.56 19.29
N HIS A 46 39.96 10.49 19.75
CA HIS A 46 39.61 11.89 19.89
C HIS A 46 39.88 12.61 18.56
N ASN A 47 38.83 12.83 17.78
CA ASN A 47 38.82 13.87 16.75
C ASN A 47 37.90 14.99 17.25
N SER A 48 38.18 16.26 16.95
CA SER A 48 37.37 17.41 17.39
C SER A 48 35.89 17.27 17.04
N LEU A 49 35.56 16.45 16.03
CA LEU A 49 34.21 16.17 15.56
C LEU A 49 33.57 14.87 16.07
N PHE A 50 34.36 13.89 16.58
CA PHE A 50 33.89 12.53 16.86
C PHE A 50 34.51 11.94 18.13
N THR A 51 33.68 11.35 19.00
CA THR A 51 34.12 10.57 20.18
C THR A 51 33.39 9.24 20.19
N ILE A 52 34.07 8.17 19.77
CA ILE A 52 33.54 6.81 19.85
C ILE A 52 34.38 6.04 20.88
N PRO A 53 33.86 5.75 22.07
CA PRO A 53 34.53 4.83 22.99
C PRO A 53 34.37 3.41 22.43
N PHE A 54 35.43 2.86 21.84
CA PHE A 54 35.41 1.50 21.30
C PHE A 54 36.30 0.60 22.18
N ASP A 55 35.68 -0.38 22.83
CA ASP A 55 36.41 -1.49 23.44
C ASP A 55 36.62 -2.54 22.33
N LEU A 56 37.68 -2.33 21.54
CA LEU A 56 38.00 -3.16 20.38
C LEU A 56 38.14 -4.65 20.76
N PRO A 57 38.85 -5.04 21.85
CA PRO A 57 38.92 -6.43 22.28
C PRO A 57 37.55 -7.05 22.56
N ARG A 58 36.67 -6.35 23.28
CA ARG A 58 35.33 -6.87 23.56
C ARG A 58 34.49 -6.98 22.30
N THR A 59 34.54 -5.96 21.45
CA THR A 59 33.79 -5.99 20.20
C THR A 59 34.26 -7.13 19.30
N ALA A 60 35.57 -7.33 19.18
CA ALA A 60 36.15 -8.46 18.46
C ALA A 60 35.73 -9.80 19.07
N LEU A 61 35.74 -9.93 20.40
CA LEU A 61 35.28 -11.14 21.09
C LEU A 61 33.80 -11.42 20.83
N TYR A 62 32.93 -10.40 20.94
CA TYR A 62 31.50 -10.56 20.65
C TYR A 62 31.25 -10.96 19.19
N LEU A 63 31.94 -10.32 18.25
CA LEU A 63 31.86 -10.69 16.83
C LEU A 63 32.36 -12.11 16.59
N ALA A 64 33.45 -12.52 17.24
CA ALA A 64 33.97 -13.88 17.14
C ALA A 64 32.96 -14.91 17.68
N ILE A 65 32.41 -14.70 18.88
CA ILE A 65 31.39 -15.58 19.47
C ILE A 65 30.14 -15.65 18.57
N PHE A 66 29.67 -14.50 18.08
CA PHE A 66 28.53 -14.45 17.16
C PHE A 66 28.80 -15.25 15.88
N LEU A 67 29.95 -15.01 15.23
CA LEU A 67 30.33 -15.71 14.00
C LEU A 67 30.49 -17.21 14.22
N VAL A 68 31.18 -17.63 15.29
CA VAL A 68 31.32 -19.05 15.63
C VAL A 68 29.96 -19.69 15.87
N THR A 69 29.06 -19.01 16.60
CA THR A 69 27.71 -19.52 16.85
C THR A 69 26.91 -19.67 15.55
N VAL A 70 26.91 -18.64 14.69
CA VAL A 70 26.23 -18.68 13.39
C VAL A 70 26.80 -19.79 12.51
N ILE A 71 28.13 -19.93 12.45
CA ILE A 71 28.80 -20.98 11.68
C ILE A 71 28.44 -22.36 12.22
N LEU A 72 28.56 -22.60 13.53
CA LEU A 72 28.26 -23.91 14.12
C LEU A 72 26.80 -24.33 13.89
N ILE A 73 25.86 -23.38 13.95
CA ILE A 73 24.44 -23.65 13.66
C ILE A 73 24.24 -23.88 12.16
N ALA A 74 24.83 -23.06 11.28
CA ALA A 74 24.61 -23.13 9.83
C ALA A 74 25.37 -24.27 9.13
N LEU A 75 26.54 -24.67 9.66
CA LEU A 75 27.44 -25.65 9.05
C LEU A 75 26.77 -27.00 8.73
N PRO A 76 26.03 -27.66 9.64
CA PRO A 76 25.39 -28.94 9.30
C PRO A 76 24.41 -28.79 8.14
N PHE A 77 23.60 -27.72 8.11
CA PHE A 77 22.68 -27.45 7.00
C PHE A 77 23.42 -27.13 5.69
N TYR A 78 24.58 -26.48 5.78
CA TYR A 78 25.38 -26.10 4.60
C TYR A 78 25.99 -27.34 3.96
N LEU A 79 26.50 -28.25 4.80
CA LEU A 79 27.06 -29.52 4.36
C LEU A 79 25.97 -30.46 3.79
N MET A 80 24.73 -30.38 4.28
CA MET A 80 23.62 -31.17 3.74
C MET A 80 23.12 -30.65 2.38
N ASN A 81 22.86 -29.34 2.28
CA ASN A 81 22.42 -28.72 1.04
C ASN A 81 22.69 -27.20 1.06
N PRO A 82 23.78 -26.71 0.44
CA PRO A 82 24.11 -25.29 0.46
C PRO A 82 23.08 -24.44 -0.28
N ALA A 83 22.37 -24.99 -1.27
CA ALA A 83 21.34 -24.27 -2.01
C ALA A 83 20.14 -23.92 -1.13
N LEU A 84 19.76 -24.77 -0.17
CA LEU A 84 18.67 -24.45 0.77
C LEU A 84 19.04 -23.32 1.74
N ILE A 85 20.31 -23.21 2.16
CA ILE A 85 20.77 -22.09 2.99
C ILE A 85 20.82 -20.80 2.18
N LEU A 86 21.45 -20.86 1.00
CA LEU A 86 21.73 -19.70 0.18
C LEU A 86 20.51 -19.24 -0.60
N GLY A 87 19.51 -20.11 -0.79
CA GLY A 87 18.29 -19.84 -1.57
C GLY A 87 17.56 -18.58 -1.07
N SER A 88 17.44 -18.39 0.24
CA SER A 88 16.84 -17.17 0.80
C SER A 88 17.57 -15.88 0.39
N GLN A 89 18.91 -15.94 0.28
CA GLN A 89 19.73 -14.81 -0.15
C GLN A 89 19.67 -14.61 -1.66
N GLN A 90 19.66 -15.70 -2.43
CA GLN A 90 19.48 -15.67 -3.88
C GLN A 90 18.12 -15.07 -4.24
N ILE A 91 17.03 -15.55 -3.62
CA ILE A 91 15.68 -15.01 -3.80
C ILE A 91 15.61 -13.53 -3.41
N THR A 92 16.15 -13.17 -2.23
CA THR A 92 16.13 -11.77 -1.77
C THR A 92 16.95 -10.85 -2.66
N GLY A 93 18.13 -11.30 -3.12
CA GLY A 93 19.01 -10.53 -4.00
C GLY A 93 18.43 -10.35 -5.42
N ALA A 94 17.76 -11.39 -5.92
CA ALA A 94 17.15 -11.43 -7.24
C ALA A 94 15.88 -10.58 -7.36
N ARG A 95 15.16 -10.33 -6.27
CA ARG A 95 13.95 -9.49 -6.28
C ARG A 95 14.26 -8.10 -6.80
N GLN A 96 13.52 -7.62 -7.80
CA GLN A 96 13.59 -6.22 -8.21
C GLN A 96 13.10 -5.29 -7.13
N PRO A 97 13.49 -4.00 -7.11
CA PRO A 97 12.97 -3.07 -6.12
C PRO A 97 11.45 -2.99 -6.23
N TRP A 98 10.74 -2.98 -5.10
CA TRP A 98 9.29 -3.03 -5.06
C TRP A 98 8.74 -2.06 -4.02
N GLU A 99 7.59 -1.45 -4.28
CA GLU A 99 6.89 -0.53 -3.35
C GLU A 99 7.77 0.62 -2.81
N THR A 100 8.84 0.99 -3.50
CA THR A 100 9.80 2.03 -3.08
C THR A 100 10.09 3.00 -4.20
N VAL A 101 10.73 4.13 -3.89
CA VAL A 101 11.20 5.07 -4.93
C VAL A 101 12.14 4.39 -5.93
N TRP A 102 12.89 3.38 -5.48
CA TRP A 102 13.74 2.56 -6.34
C TRP A 102 12.93 1.75 -7.34
N ALA A 103 11.74 1.27 -6.93
CA ALA A 103 10.82 0.56 -7.81
C ALA A 103 10.29 1.48 -8.92
N LEU A 104 9.94 2.73 -8.57
CA LEU A 104 9.51 3.74 -9.56
C LEU A 104 10.60 4.05 -10.58
N ILE A 105 11.86 4.15 -10.14
CA ILE A 105 12.99 4.41 -11.05
C ILE A 105 13.21 3.23 -12.00
N ASP A 106 13.05 2.00 -11.51
CA ASP A 106 13.15 0.78 -12.33
C ASP A 106 11.86 0.48 -13.13
N GLY A 107 10.81 1.30 -13.00
CA GLY A 107 9.52 1.06 -13.66
C GLY A 107 8.79 -0.19 -13.16
N ASN A 108 9.10 -0.65 -11.94
CA ASN A 108 8.47 -1.80 -11.33
C ASN A 108 7.29 -1.37 -10.45
N TYR A 109 6.09 -1.80 -10.82
CA TYR A 109 4.84 -1.54 -10.13
C TYR A 109 4.27 -2.77 -9.42
N ASP A 110 5.01 -3.89 -9.41
CA ASP A 110 4.57 -5.13 -8.80
C ASP A 110 4.86 -5.15 -7.27
N TYR A 111 4.09 -5.93 -6.53
CA TYR A 111 4.39 -6.24 -5.14
C TYR A 111 5.45 -7.34 -5.14
N GLY A 112 6.57 -7.17 -4.43
CA GLY A 112 7.76 -8.01 -4.58
C GLY A 112 7.51 -9.51 -4.42
N VAL A 113 7.20 -10.21 -5.51
CA VAL A 113 6.76 -11.61 -5.52
C VAL A 113 7.89 -12.50 -4.99
N ILE A 114 7.50 -13.51 -4.22
CA ILE A 114 8.38 -14.62 -3.79
C ILE A 114 7.81 -15.90 -4.39
N PRO A 115 8.66 -16.86 -4.78
CA PRO A 115 8.18 -18.19 -5.11
C PRO A 115 7.35 -18.75 -3.95
N LEU A 116 6.18 -19.30 -4.30
CA LEU A 116 5.26 -19.92 -3.34
C LEU A 116 5.91 -21.09 -2.60
N ASP A 117 6.73 -21.89 -3.30
CA ASP A 117 7.57 -22.92 -2.68
C ASP A 117 9.02 -22.45 -2.56
N MET A 118 9.42 -22.02 -1.36
CA MET A 118 10.81 -21.62 -1.08
C MET A 118 11.81 -22.79 -1.11
N ARG A 119 11.33 -24.04 -1.24
CA ARG A 119 12.17 -25.23 -1.36
C ARG A 119 12.40 -25.63 -2.81
N ASP A 120 11.75 -24.96 -3.75
CA ASP A 120 11.95 -25.21 -5.17
C ASP A 120 13.34 -24.71 -5.60
N LEU A 121 14.30 -25.64 -5.62
CA LEU A 121 15.67 -25.40 -6.04
C LEU A 121 15.79 -25.16 -7.56
N SER A 122 14.73 -25.41 -8.32
CA SER A 122 14.69 -25.12 -9.76
C SER A 122 14.30 -23.67 -10.04
N TRP A 123 13.82 -22.94 -9.03
CA TRP A 123 13.54 -21.51 -9.18
C TRP A 123 14.81 -20.77 -9.57
N THR A 124 14.77 -20.17 -10.75
CA THR A 124 15.82 -19.27 -11.22
C THR A 124 15.25 -17.85 -11.29
N PRO A 125 16.06 -16.81 -11.02
CA PRO A 125 15.67 -15.41 -11.23
C PRO A 125 15.28 -15.00 -12.67
N GLY A 126 15.02 -15.96 -13.56
CA GLY A 126 15.30 -15.90 -14.99
C GLY A 126 14.53 -14.88 -15.82
N ASN A 127 13.48 -14.25 -15.29
CA ASN A 127 12.62 -13.36 -16.08
C ASN A 127 12.52 -11.93 -15.55
N ALA A 128 13.12 -11.63 -14.39
CA ALA A 128 13.07 -10.27 -13.86
C ALA A 128 14.17 -9.42 -14.51
N PRO A 129 13.83 -8.32 -15.22
CA PRO A 129 14.83 -7.45 -15.82
C PRO A 129 15.79 -6.94 -14.74
N PRO A 130 17.10 -6.84 -14.99
CA PRO A 130 18.05 -6.39 -13.99
C PRO A 130 17.73 -4.96 -13.52
N THR A 131 17.90 -4.70 -12.21
CA THR A 131 17.78 -3.35 -11.63
C THR A 131 18.84 -2.43 -12.21
N HIS A 132 18.46 -1.21 -12.59
CA HIS A 132 19.40 -0.19 -13.06
C HIS A 132 20.02 0.60 -11.90
N ILE A 133 19.55 0.36 -10.68
CA ILE A 133 20.00 1.06 -9.48
C ILE A 133 21.40 0.59 -9.07
N PRO A 134 22.38 1.50 -8.94
CA PRO A 134 23.72 1.15 -8.48
C PRO A 134 23.71 0.93 -6.95
N TRP A 135 23.27 -0.26 -6.52
CA TRP A 135 23.05 -0.59 -5.10
C TRP A 135 24.26 -0.36 -4.20
N LEU A 136 25.49 -0.51 -4.72
CA LEU A 136 26.71 -0.18 -3.98
C LEU A 136 26.82 1.32 -3.68
N LEU A 137 26.48 2.18 -4.64
CA LEU A 137 26.47 3.63 -4.44
C LEU A 137 25.35 4.04 -3.48
N VAL A 138 24.15 3.48 -3.65
CA VAL A 138 23.02 3.74 -2.73
C VAL A 138 23.39 3.32 -1.30
N THR A 139 23.92 2.11 -1.13
CA THR A 139 24.36 1.62 0.19
C THR A 139 25.49 2.46 0.77
N GLY A 140 26.46 2.85 -0.05
CA GLY A 140 27.54 3.75 0.36
C GLY A 140 27.00 5.10 0.84
N LEU A 141 26.09 5.72 0.10
CA LEU A 141 25.48 7.00 0.45
C LEU A 141 24.72 6.91 1.77
N PHE A 142 23.80 5.96 1.91
CA PHE A 142 23.00 5.80 3.13
C PHE A 142 23.87 5.38 4.33
N GLY A 143 24.90 4.57 4.10
CA GLY A 143 25.91 4.22 5.09
C GLY A 143 26.70 5.43 5.58
N LEU A 144 27.11 6.33 4.68
CA LEU A 144 27.79 7.59 5.04
C LEU A 144 26.87 8.53 5.82
N VAL A 145 25.60 8.68 5.41
CA VAL A 145 24.61 9.47 6.15
C VAL A 145 24.40 8.91 7.55
N TYR A 146 24.23 7.59 7.67
CA TYR A 146 24.09 6.92 8.96
C TYR A 146 25.33 7.13 9.84
N ALA A 147 26.53 6.85 9.30
CA ALA A 147 27.80 7.01 10.01
C ALA A 147 28.01 8.45 10.47
N PHE A 148 27.67 9.44 9.63
CA PHE A 148 27.75 10.85 9.99
C PHE A 148 26.94 11.17 11.24
N PHE A 149 25.68 10.72 11.33
CA PHE A 149 24.84 10.98 12.50
C PHE A 149 25.18 10.11 13.70
N TYR A 150 25.53 8.84 13.47
CA TYR A 150 25.93 7.90 14.53
C TYR A 150 27.16 8.39 15.32
N THR A 151 28.06 9.10 14.65
CA THR A 151 29.31 9.58 15.25
C THR A 151 29.17 10.95 15.93
N ARG A 152 28.02 11.63 15.79
CA ARG A 152 27.74 12.87 16.51
C ARG A 152 27.53 12.62 18.01
N ARG A 153 27.72 13.67 18.80
CA ARG A 153 27.49 13.63 20.25
C ARG A 153 26.01 13.35 20.52
N LEU A 154 25.74 12.14 21.00
CA LEU A 154 24.43 11.70 21.46
C LEU A 154 24.49 11.45 22.96
N ASP A 155 23.49 11.91 23.70
CA ASP A 155 23.29 11.45 25.06
C ASP A 155 22.64 10.06 25.05
N TRP A 156 23.48 9.03 24.99
CA TRP A 156 23.08 7.62 25.07
C TRP A 156 22.48 7.22 26.43
N THR A 157 22.55 8.09 27.44
CA THR A 157 21.95 7.82 28.76
C THR A 157 20.49 8.25 28.83
N ALA A 158 20.07 9.19 27.97
CA ALA A 158 18.69 9.63 27.85
C ALA A 158 17.88 8.62 27.00
N PRO A 159 16.91 7.88 27.57
CA PRO A 159 16.15 6.87 26.82
C PRO A 159 15.44 7.45 25.59
N ARG A 160 14.96 8.71 25.69
CA ARG A 160 14.31 9.41 24.59
C ARG A 160 15.24 9.64 23.39
N SER A 161 16.51 9.99 23.64
CA SER A 161 17.51 10.19 22.59
C SER A 161 17.86 8.87 21.89
N VAL A 162 17.96 7.79 22.66
CA VAL A 162 18.17 6.44 22.12
C VAL A 162 16.99 6.04 21.24
N LEU A 163 15.75 6.15 21.74
CA LEU A 163 14.55 5.83 20.98
C LEU A 163 14.42 6.67 19.70
N ALA A 164 14.71 7.97 19.78
CA ALA A 164 14.73 8.84 18.61
C ALA A 164 15.77 8.41 17.59
N PHE A 165 16.97 8.02 18.02
CA PHE A 165 18.00 7.54 17.11
C PHE A 165 17.60 6.20 16.44
N VAL A 166 16.92 5.31 17.17
CA VAL A 166 16.35 4.08 16.57
C VAL A 166 15.25 4.42 15.55
N GLY A 167 14.35 5.35 15.87
CA GLY A 167 13.32 5.82 14.93
C GLY A 167 13.91 6.45 13.66
N PHE A 168 14.98 7.25 13.81
CA PHE A 168 15.76 7.79 12.69
C PHE A 168 16.37 6.67 11.85
N THR A 169 17.03 5.70 12.51
CA THR A 169 17.66 4.55 11.84
C THR A 169 16.63 3.74 11.04
N LEU A 170 15.45 3.51 11.62
CA LEU A 170 14.37 2.81 10.94
C LEU A 170 13.85 3.59 9.73
N SER A 171 13.68 4.90 9.86
CA SER A 171 13.27 5.76 8.74
C SER A 171 14.29 5.73 7.60
N LEU A 172 15.58 5.79 7.95
CA LEU A 172 16.67 5.69 6.99
C LEU A 172 16.73 4.31 6.33
N PHE A 173 16.49 3.24 7.08
CA PHE A 173 16.36 1.89 6.55
C PHE A 173 15.21 1.77 5.55
N MET A 174 14.04 2.37 5.83
CA MET A 174 12.91 2.34 4.89
C MET A 174 13.22 3.08 3.58
N LEU A 175 14.01 4.15 3.65
CA LEU A 175 14.46 4.90 2.47
C LEU A 175 15.54 4.14 1.67
N TRP A 176 16.43 3.43 2.35
CA TRP A 176 17.49 2.64 1.73
C TRP A 176 16.99 1.32 1.14
N SER A 177 16.01 0.66 1.76
CA SER A 177 15.61 -0.70 1.43
C SER A 177 15.15 -0.84 -0.03
N LYS A 178 15.56 -1.94 -0.67
CA LYS A 178 15.11 -2.34 -2.03
C LYS A 178 13.60 -2.55 -2.11
N GLY A 179 13.03 -3.06 -1.03
CA GLY A 179 11.61 -3.36 -0.95
C GLY A 179 10.96 -2.63 0.20
N TYR A 180 9.66 -2.38 0.06
CA TYR A 180 8.79 -1.99 1.16
C TYR A 180 7.64 -2.99 1.27
N SER A 181 7.01 -3.06 2.43
CA SER A 181 5.77 -3.81 2.59
C SER A 181 4.86 -3.03 3.54
N PRO A 182 3.55 -2.96 3.31
CA PRO A 182 2.67 -2.11 4.10
C PRO A 182 2.67 -2.48 5.59
N GLN A 183 2.92 -3.75 5.91
CA GLN A 183 3.03 -4.24 7.28
C GLN A 183 4.20 -3.62 8.08
N TRP A 184 5.24 -3.12 7.41
CA TRP A 184 6.39 -2.50 8.08
C TRP A 184 6.06 -1.13 8.67
N LEU A 185 4.96 -0.52 8.24
CA LEU A 185 4.48 0.73 8.83
C LEU A 185 4.27 0.62 10.34
N GLY A 186 3.81 -0.54 10.82
CA GLY A 186 3.60 -0.79 12.25
C GLY A 186 4.85 -0.54 13.09
N TRP A 187 6.05 -0.83 12.55
CA TRP A 187 7.31 -0.57 13.24
C TRP A 187 7.56 0.92 13.43
N LEU A 188 7.23 1.74 12.43
CA LEU A 188 7.42 3.18 12.50
C LEU A 188 6.34 3.87 13.35
N LEU A 189 5.09 3.41 13.28
CA LEU A 189 3.97 3.92 14.09
C LEU A 189 4.25 3.84 15.60
N PHE A 190 4.97 2.80 16.04
CA PHE A 190 5.44 2.68 17.41
C PHE A 190 6.28 3.89 17.84
N PHE A 191 7.27 4.28 17.03
CA PHE A 191 8.14 5.43 17.33
C PHE A 191 7.40 6.77 17.22
N ILE A 192 6.50 6.91 16.25
CA ILE A 192 5.66 8.13 16.14
C ILE A 192 4.84 8.32 17.41
N THR A 193 4.17 7.26 17.87
CA THR A 193 3.33 7.30 19.08
C THR A 193 4.13 7.68 20.32
N LEU A 194 5.33 7.11 20.49
CA LEU A 194 6.16 7.35 21.67
C LEU A 194 6.87 8.70 21.66
N LEU A 195 7.34 9.16 20.49
CA LEU A 195 8.24 10.32 20.40
C LEU A 195 7.52 11.61 19.99
N LEU A 196 6.39 11.50 19.30
CA LEU A 196 5.59 12.61 18.78
C LEU A 196 4.13 12.53 19.25
N PRO A 197 3.84 12.56 20.58
CA PRO A 197 2.48 12.47 21.12
C PRO A 197 1.73 13.81 20.99
N ASN A 198 1.61 14.32 19.76
CA ASN A 198 0.92 15.56 19.43
C ASN A 198 0.18 15.40 18.09
N LEU A 199 -0.60 16.41 17.71
CA LEU A 199 -1.41 16.38 16.49
C LEU A 199 -0.58 16.13 15.22
N ARG A 200 0.67 16.61 15.15
CA ARG A 200 1.54 16.37 13.98
C ARG A 200 1.90 14.90 13.85
N GLY A 201 2.27 14.25 14.95
CA GLY A 201 2.53 12.81 14.97
C GLY A 201 1.31 12.00 14.54
N VAL A 202 0.12 12.37 15.03
CA VAL A 202 -1.15 11.76 14.60
C VAL A 202 -1.37 11.95 13.09
N LEU A 203 -1.17 13.16 12.57
CA LEU A 203 -1.32 13.44 11.13
C LEU A 203 -0.32 12.61 10.29
N TYR A 204 0.94 12.51 10.69
CA TYR A 204 1.91 11.65 9.99
C TYR A 204 1.49 10.18 9.98
N ALA A 205 1.01 9.67 11.12
CA ALA A 205 0.52 8.30 11.23
C ALA A 205 -0.71 8.04 10.36
N VAL A 206 -1.67 8.97 10.34
CA VAL A 206 -2.89 8.88 9.51
C VAL A 206 -2.54 8.92 8.03
N ILE A 207 -1.73 9.88 7.58
CA ILE A 207 -1.36 9.99 6.17
C ILE A 207 -0.61 8.75 5.70
N LEU A 208 0.36 8.25 6.47
CA LEU A 208 1.06 7.00 6.13
C LEU A 208 0.11 5.80 6.07
N SER A 209 -0.84 5.70 6.99
CA SER A 209 -1.82 4.60 7.02
C SER A 209 -2.77 4.66 5.83
N VAL A 210 -3.27 5.86 5.48
CA VAL A 210 -4.11 6.06 4.30
C VAL A 210 -3.34 5.74 3.02
N ALA A 211 -2.10 6.20 2.89
CA ALA A 211 -1.24 5.87 1.74
C ALA A 211 -1.05 4.35 1.60
N ASN A 212 -0.86 3.63 2.72
CA ASN A 212 -0.77 2.17 2.70
C ASN A 212 -2.09 1.48 2.34
N ILE A 213 -3.24 2.00 2.80
CA ILE A 213 -4.55 1.45 2.42
C ILE A 213 -4.80 1.64 0.93
N ILE A 214 -4.50 2.83 0.40
CA ILE A 214 -4.61 3.12 -1.03
C ILE A 214 -3.72 2.17 -1.83
N GLU A 215 -2.45 2.02 -1.46
CA GLU A 215 -1.53 1.13 -2.16
C GLU A 215 -1.99 -0.35 -2.09
N ALA A 216 -2.27 -0.85 -0.89
CA ALA A 216 -2.59 -2.26 -0.67
C ALA A 216 -3.96 -2.68 -1.24
N ASN A 217 -4.99 -1.84 -1.08
CA ASN A 217 -6.36 -2.22 -1.43
C ASN A 217 -6.84 -1.56 -2.73
N PHE A 218 -6.45 -0.32 -2.99
CA PHE A 218 -6.90 0.36 -4.20
C PHE A 218 -6.01 0.02 -5.37
N PHE A 219 -4.70 0.22 -5.26
CA PHE A 219 -3.80 -0.07 -6.37
C PHE A 219 -3.71 -1.58 -6.66
N PHE A 220 -3.23 -2.40 -5.71
CA PHE A 220 -2.98 -3.82 -6.01
C PHE A 220 -4.22 -4.69 -6.25
N ILE A 221 -5.38 -4.32 -5.69
CA ILE A 221 -6.59 -5.15 -5.80
C ILE A 221 -7.61 -4.56 -6.78
N MET A 222 -7.87 -3.25 -6.71
CA MET A 222 -8.96 -2.63 -7.50
C MET A 222 -8.49 -1.99 -8.81
N PHE A 223 -7.30 -1.39 -8.83
CA PHE A 223 -6.82 -0.52 -9.91
C PHE A 223 -5.34 -0.79 -10.26
N PRO A 224 -4.97 -2.03 -10.64
CA PRO A 224 -3.56 -2.39 -10.89
C PRO A 224 -2.93 -1.61 -12.05
N GLU A 225 -3.75 -1.15 -13.00
CA GLU A 225 -3.29 -0.39 -14.17
C GLU A 225 -3.04 1.10 -13.87
N GLU A 226 -3.52 1.62 -12.74
CA GLU A 226 -3.42 3.04 -12.39
C GLU A 226 -2.07 3.35 -11.73
N HIS A 227 -0.97 3.19 -12.48
CA HIS A 227 0.41 3.33 -11.99
C HIS A 227 0.73 4.68 -11.31
N TRP A 228 0.00 5.75 -11.65
CA TRP A 228 0.14 7.04 -10.98
C TRP A 228 -0.27 6.99 -9.51
N LEU A 229 -1.24 6.13 -9.15
CA LEU A 229 -1.72 5.94 -7.79
C LEU A 229 -0.60 5.37 -6.92
N PHE A 230 0.06 4.32 -7.42
CA PHE A 230 1.24 3.73 -6.80
C PHE A 230 2.39 4.74 -6.69
N ALA A 231 2.67 5.50 -7.76
CA ALA A 231 3.70 6.53 -7.72
C ALA A 231 3.39 7.58 -6.64
N ALA A 232 2.14 8.04 -6.54
CA ALA A 232 1.72 8.99 -5.53
C ALA A 232 1.90 8.45 -4.10
N THR A 233 1.45 7.22 -3.82
CA THR A 233 1.58 6.61 -2.48
C THR A 233 3.04 6.42 -2.08
N VAL A 234 3.87 5.92 -2.98
CA VAL A 234 5.31 5.76 -2.78
C VAL A 234 5.98 7.12 -2.51
N LEU A 235 5.71 8.15 -3.32
CA LEU A 235 6.33 9.47 -3.15
C LEU A 235 5.91 10.15 -1.84
N ILE A 236 4.62 10.10 -1.48
CA ILE A 236 4.11 10.63 -0.21
C ILE A 236 4.79 9.91 0.97
N ARG A 237 4.88 8.59 0.92
CA ARG A 237 5.52 7.78 1.96
C ARG A 237 7.01 8.09 2.08
N THR A 238 7.74 8.15 0.96
CA THR A 238 9.16 8.52 0.92
C THR A 238 9.37 9.90 1.53
N LEU A 239 8.56 10.89 1.16
CA LEU A 239 8.61 12.23 1.75
C LEU A 239 8.39 12.18 3.27
N LEU A 240 7.39 11.43 3.74
CA LEU A 240 7.09 11.31 5.17
C LEU A 240 8.19 10.57 5.93
N PHE A 241 8.86 9.58 5.35
CA PHE A 241 10.03 8.96 5.98
C PHE A 241 11.20 9.94 6.11
N VAL A 242 11.43 10.81 5.12
CA VAL A 242 12.42 11.89 5.23
C VAL A 242 12.03 12.89 6.34
N VAL A 243 10.77 13.30 6.40
CA VAL A 243 10.26 14.22 7.44
C VAL A 243 10.39 13.60 8.82
N LEU A 244 10.01 12.32 8.99
CA LEU A 244 10.12 11.61 10.27
C LEU A 244 11.58 11.42 10.69
N ALA A 245 12.47 11.08 9.76
CA ALA A 245 13.91 11.04 10.03
C ALA A 245 14.40 12.39 10.58
N ALA A 246 13.99 13.52 9.96
CA ALA A 246 14.34 14.85 10.43
C ALA A 246 13.72 15.19 11.79
N GLU A 247 12.44 14.86 12.02
CA GLU A 247 11.76 15.06 13.30
C GLU A 247 12.46 14.31 14.45
N PHE A 248 12.90 13.08 14.21
CA PHE A 248 13.66 12.31 15.19
C PHE A 248 15.05 12.91 15.48
N LEU A 249 15.73 13.44 14.45
CA LEU A 249 17.01 14.15 14.67
C LEU A 249 16.83 15.46 15.45
N VAL A 250 15.70 16.16 15.27
CA VAL A 250 15.37 17.36 16.04
C VAL A 250 15.14 17.04 17.53
N ILE A 251 14.58 15.87 17.85
CA ILE A 251 14.44 15.42 19.26
C ILE A 251 15.82 15.23 19.89
N ILE A 252 16.79 14.75 19.11
CA ILE A 252 18.15 14.51 19.57
C ILE A 252 18.92 15.83 19.75
N TRP A 253 18.81 16.75 18.80
CA TRP A 253 19.53 18.02 18.80
C TRP A 253 18.56 19.21 18.72
N PRO A 254 17.78 19.48 19.77
CA PRO A 254 16.80 20.57 19.78
C PRO A 254 17.44 21.95 19.54
N GLN A 255 18.70 22.13 19.95
CA GLN A 255 19.48 23.35 19.73
C GLN A 255 19.76 23.66 18.24
N ALA A 256 19.61 22.68 17.35
CA ALA A 256 19.76 22.90 15.91
C ALA A 256 18.51 23.56 15.28
N VAL A 257 17.40 23.66 16.02
CA VAL A 257 16.16 24.25 15.53
C VAL A 257 16.25 25.77 15.58
N THR A 258 16.30 26.40 14.41
CA THR A 258 16.16 27.85 14.27
C THR A 258 14.68 28.25 14.21
N PRO A 259 14.32 29.53 14.48
CA PRO A 259 12.93 30.00 14.35
C PRO A 259 12.33 29.78 12.95
N ARG A 260 13.17 29.79 11.90
CA ARG A 260 12.76 29.47 10.53
C ARG A 260 12.36 27.99 10.39
N VAL A 261 13.16 27.09 10.95
CA VAL A 261 12.87 25.64 10.93
C VAL A 261 11.59 25.34 11.72
N GLU A 262 11.38 26.00 12.87
CA GLU A 262 10.16 25.86 13.64
C GLU A 262 8.92 26.31 12.84
N LYS A 263 8.99 27.45 12.16
CA LYS A 263 7.91 27.92 11.27
C LYS A 263 7.64 26.95 10.12
N ILE A 264 8.70 26.44 9.48
CA ILE A 264 8.58 25.43 8.41
C ILE A 264 7.93 24.15 8.95
N ARG A 265 8.30 23.68 10.14
CA ARG A 265 7.69 22.50 10.77
C ARG A 265 6.23 22.71 11.14
N ALA A 266 5.85 23.91 11.58
CA ALA A 266 4.48 24.24 11.92
C ALA A 266 3.59 24.27 10.66
N TRP A 267 4.04 24.95 9.61
CA TRP A 267 3.27 25.12 8.38
C TRP A 267 3.38 23.97 7.40
N GLY A 268 4.50 23.26 7.39
CA GLY A 268 4.77 22.19 6.43
C GLY A 268 3.74 21.07 6.48
N VAL A 269 3.30 20.69 7.69
CA VAL A 269 2.23 19.70 7.87
C VAL A 269 0.90 20.22 7.33
N ALA A 270 0.55 21.48 7.62
CA ALA A 270 -0.68 22.08 7.12
C ALA A 270 -0.70 22.18 5.59
N VAL A 271 0.44 22.57 4.99
CA VAL A 271 0.60 22.62 3.52
C VAL A 271 0.49 21.23 2.92
N LEU A 272 1.14 20.22 3.51
CA LEU A 272 1.04 18.84 3.03
C LEU A 272 -0.41 18.34 3.07
N VAL A 273 -1.12 18.54 4.19
CA VAL A 273 -2.54 18.16 4.32
C VAL A 273 -3.39 18.88 3.28
N ALA A 274 -3.19 20.19 3.09
CA ALA A 274 -3.92 20.95 2.07
C ALA A 274 -3.68 20.40 0.66
N LEU A 275 -2.42 20.09 0.31
CA LEU A 275 -2.08 19.48 -0.99
C LEU A 275 -2.74 18.11 -1.18
N LEU A 276 -2.77 17.28 -0.13
CA LEU A 276 -3.42 15.97 -0.19
C LEU A 276 -4.94 16.10 -0.36
N LEU A 277 -5.58 17.03 0.35
CA LEU A 277 -7.02 17.27 0.22
C LEU A 277 -7.38 17.80 -1.18
N VAL A 278 -6.59 18.75 -1.70
CA VAL A 278 -6.79 19.28 -3.06
C VAL A 278 -6.52 18.20 -4.11
N GLY A 279 -5.49 17.38 -3.93
CA GLY A 279 -5.15 16.27 -4.83
C GLY A 279 -6.15 15.11 -4.79
N ALA A 280 -6.85 14.91 -3.67
CA ALA A 280 -7.83 13.83 -3.51
C ALA A 280 -9.04 13.99 -4.44
N VAL A 281 -9.44 15.22 -4.79
CA VAL A 281 -10.59 15.49 -5.67
C VAL A 281 -10.34 15.00 -7.11
N PRO A 282 -9.30 15.48 -7.83
CA PRO A 282 -9.00 14.98 -9.17
C PRO A 282 -8.62 13.50 -9.17
N ALA A 283 -7.91 13.02 -8.14
CA ALA A 283 -7.61 11.60 -7.98
C ALA A 283 -8.88 10.75 -7.87
N GLY A 284 -9.83 11.14 -7.01
CA GLY A 284 -11.10 10.43 -6.85
C GLY A 284 -11.95 10.46 -8.14
N TRP A 285 -11.95 11.58 -8.85
CA TRP A 285 -12.62 11.68 -10.15
C TRP A 285 -12.00 10.74 -11.20
N GLN A 286 -10.67 10.71 -11.30
CA GLN A 286 -9.96 9.82 -12.22
C GLN A 286 -10.17 8.35 -11.88
N LEU A 287 -10.11 7.98 -10.59
CA LEU A 287 -10.41 6.61 -10.14
C LEU A 287 -11.85 6.22 -10.42
N GLY A 288 -12.81 7.14 -10.23
CA GLY A 288 -14.20 6.94 -10.57
C GLY A 288 -14.39 6.60 -12.05
N ARG A 289 -13.75 7.37 -12.95
CA ARG A 289 -13.74 7.06 -14.39
C ARG A 289 -13.14 5.70 -14.68
N SER A 290 -11.94 5.43 -14.17
CA SER A 290 -11.21 4.18 -14.41
C SER A 290 -11.97 2.95 -13.89
N TYR A 291 -12.69 3.10 -12.78
CA TYR A 291 -13.61 2.08 -12.25
C TYR A 291 -14.73 1.77 -13.23
N PHE A 292 -15.46 2.79 -13.70
CA PHE A 292 -16.56 2.59 -14.64
C PHE A 292 -16.06 2.09 -15.99
N ASP A 293 -14.91 2.54 -16.47
CA ASP A 293 -14.32 2.06 -17.73
C ASP A 293 -13.92 0.57 -17.63
N THR A 294 -13.29 0.17 -16.53
CA THR A 294 -12.92 -1.22 -16.30
C THR A 294 -14.14 -2.10 -16.12
N ARG A 295 -15.12 -1.63 -15.34
CA ARG A 295 -16.39 -2.35 -15.15
C ARG A 295 -17.17 -2.47 -16.46
N LEU A 296 -17.17 -1.46 -17.32
CA LEU A 296 -17.79 -1.52 -18.64
C LEU A 296 -17.10 -2.56 -19.52
N ARG A 297 -15.76 -2.57 -19.57
CA ARG A 297 -14.98 -3.56 -20.33
C ARG A 297 -15.21 -5.00 -19.87
N GLN A 298 -15.47 -5.20 -18.58
CA GLN A 298 -15.77 -6.51 -18.00
C GLN A 298 -17.26 -6.88 -18.08
N SER A 299 -18.13 -5.95 -18.47
CA SER A 299 -19.56 -6.19 -18.53
C SER A 299 -19.89 -7.16 -19.67
N PRO A 300 -20.75 -8.17 -19.45
CA PRO A 300 -21.28 -8.98 -20.54
C PRO A 300 -22.15 -8.17 -21.50
N TYR A 301 -22.59 -6.96 -21.10
CA TYR A 301 -23.48 -6.09 -21.87
C TYR A 301 -22.78 -4.83 -22.42
N ALA A 302 -21.46 -4.88 -22.56
CA ALA A 302 -20.65 -3.71 -22.93
C ALA A 302 -21.05 -3.13 -24.30
N ALA A 303 -21.37 -3.98 -25.28
CA ALA A 303 -21.71 -3.52 -26.63
C ALA A 303 -23.07 -2.83 -26.65
N THR A 304 -24.05 -3.35 -25.92
CA THR A 304 -25.39 -2.80 -25.77
C THR A 304 -25.34 -1.44 -25.06
N ILE A 305 -24.60 -1.36 -23.95
CA ILE A 305 -24.41 -0.09 -23.22
C ILE A 305 -23.78 0.95 -24.14
N THR A 306 -22.70 0.60 -24.85
CA THR A 306 -22.02 1.50 -25.80
C THR A 306 -22.94 1.94 -26.94
N ARG A 307 -23.71 1.00 -27.49
CA ARG A 307 -24.70 1.25 -28.55
C ARG A 307 -25.79 2.22 -28.11
N LEU A 308 -26.31 2.06 -26.90
CA LEU A 308 -27.33 2.93 -26.30
C LEU A 308 -26.76 4.29 -25.92
N GLN A 309 -25.53 4.39 -25.42
CA GLN A 309 -24.88 5.68 -25.16
C GLN A 309 -24.74 6.52 -26.44
N GLY A 310 -24.35 5.89 -27.56
CA GLY A 310 -24.20 6.55 -28.86
C GLY A 310 -25.51 6.87 -29.59
N GLU A 311 -26.65 6.38 -29.12
CA GLU A 311 -27.95 6.58 -29.76
C GLU A 311 -28.45 8.03 -29.57
N LYS A 312 -29.04 8.61 -30.62
CA LYS A 312 -29.61 9.98 -30.54
C LYS A 312 -31.03 9.97 -29.97
N VAL A 313 -31.77 8.90 -30.23
CA VAL A 313 -33.16 8.76 -29.80
C VAL A 313 -33.20 8.18 -28.38
N LYS A 314 -33.36 9.06 -27.41
CA LYS A 314 -33.48 8.73 -25.98
C LYS A 314 -34.94 8.63 -25.54
N GLY A 315 -35.22 7.90 -24.47
CA GLY A 315 -36.59 7.67 -23.99
C GLY A 315 -36.62 6.77 -22.75
N ALA A 316 -37.66 5.95 -22.64
CA ALA A 316 -37.72 4.90 -21.62
C ALA A 316 -36.87 3.70 -22.03
N LEU A 317 -36.20 3.07 -21.07
CA LEU A 317 -35.49 1.81 -21.25
C LEU A 317 -36.05 0.77 -20.28
N LEU A 318 -36.81 -0.16 -20.82
CA LEU A 318 -37.43 -1.25 -20.10
C LEU A 318 -36.50 -2.47 -20.12
N LEU A 319 -36.23 -3.03 -18.95
CA LEU A 319 -35.31 -4.16 -18.75
C LEU A 319 -36.07 -5.29 -18.07
N ASN A 320 -35.93 -6.52 -18.54
CA ASN A 320 -36.62 -7.70 -17.99
C ASN A 320 -35.81 -8.48 -16.95
N SER A 321 -34.65 -7.96 -16.52
CA SER A 321 -33.72 -8.69 -15.67
C SER A 321 -33.00 -7.76 -14.68
N HIS A 322 -33.03 -8.13 -13.39
CA HIS A 322 -32.32 -7.42 -12.32
C HIS A 322 -30.81 -7.32 -12.55
N PRO A 323 -30.09 -8.42 -12.87
CA PRO A 323 -28.69 -8.33 -13.24
C PRO A 323 -28.42 -7.33 -14.37
N VAL A 324 -29.25 -7.30 -15.42
CA VAL A 324 -29.09 -6.35 -16.53
C VAL A 324 -29.25 -4.91 -16.05
N TYR A 325 -30.27 -4.63 -15.23
CA TYR A 325 -30.46 -3.31 -14.64
C TYR A 325 -29.24 -2.84 -13.85
N ASP A 326 -28.66 -3.70 -13.01
CA ASP A 326 -27.46 -3.38 -12.22
C ASP A 326 -26.25 -3.04 -13.10
N TRP A 327 -26.16 -3.65 -14.28
CA TRP A 327 -25.14 -3.33 -15.27
C TRP A 327 -25.43 -2.05 -16.05
N PHE A 328 -26.69 -1.79 -16.41
CA PHE A 328 -27.07 -0.66 -17.26
C PHE A 328 -27.17 0.65 -16.49
N TYR A 329 -27.67 0.59 -15.26
CA TYR A 329 -28.01 1.75 -14.44
C TYR A 329 -26.86 2.76 -14.27
N PRO A 330 -25.61 2.36 -13.95
CA PRO A 330 -24.53 3.32 -13.76
C PRO A 330 -24.20 4.13 -15.02
N TYR A 331 -24.45 3.59 -16.21
CA TYR A 331 -24.05 4.17 -17.48
C TYR A 331 -25.17 4.90 -18.21
N LEU A 332 -26.42 4.47 -18.04
CA LEU A 332 -27.55 4.92 -18.86
C LEU A 332 -28.58 5.79 -18.12
N ARG A 333 -28.52 5.87 -16.78
CA ARG A 333 -29.55 6.58 -15.97
C ARG A 333 -29.68 8.08 -16.22
N HIS A 334 -28.69 8.72 -16.82
CA HIS A 334 -28.76 10.15 -17.16
C HIS A 334 -29.39 10.38 -18.54
N ASP A 335 -29.34 9.37 -19.41
CA ASP A 335 -29.83 9.45 -20.79
C ASP A 335 -31.20 8.78 -20.97
N TYR A 336 -31.54 7.82 -20.11
CA TYR A 336 -32.76 7.03 -20.18
C TYR A 336 -33.51 7.04 -18.85
N GLN A 337 -34.84 6.94 -18.92
CA GLN A 337 -35.66 6.57 -17.77
C GLN A 337 -35.72 5.05 -17.70
N LEU A 338 -35.03 4.45 -16.73
CA LEU A 338 -34.97 2.99 -16.60
C LEU A 338 -36.19 2.46 -15.86
N PHE A 339 -36.81 1.44 -16.43
CA PHE A 339 -37.92 0.71 -15.83
C PHE A 339 -37.59 -0.78 -15.79
N MET A 340 -38.07 -1.46 -14.75
CA MET A 340 -37.98 -2.91 -14.64
C MET A 340 -39.31 -3.53 -15.05
N LEU A 341 -39.24 -4.49 -15.96
CA LEU A 341 -40.30 -5.43 -16.23
C LEU A 341 -40.09 -6.64 -15.31
N ASP A 342 -40.79 -6.66 -14.18
CA ASP A 342 -40.71 -7.74 -13.20
C ASP A 342 -42.04 -8.52 -13.13
N ASP A 343 -41.95 -9.83 -12.86
CA ASP A 343 -43.12 -10.68 -12.61
C ASP A 343 -43.62 -10.59 -11.16
N TYR A 344 -43.11 -9.63 -10.38
CA TYR A 344 -43.55 -9.48 -9.01
C TYR A 344 -44.93 -8.81 -9.00
N ALA A 345 -45.85 -9.33 -8.19
CA ALA A 345 -47.11 -8.65 -7.91
C ALA A 345 -47.38 -8.71 -6.40
N PRO A 346 -47.65 -7.57 -5.74
CA PRO A 346 -48.13 -7.58 -4.37
C PRO A 346 -49.42 -8.41 -4.24
N PRO A 347 -49.70 -8.98 -3.06
CA PRO A 347 -50.94 -9.73 -2.83
C PRO A 347 -52.18 -8.91 -3.24
N GLY A 348 -53.04 -9.50 -4.08
CA GLY A 348 -54.26 -8.86 -4.57
C GLY A 348 -54.10 -8.05 -5.87
N GLN A 349 -52.91 -7.99 -6.47
CA GLN A 349 -52.69 -7.42 -7.80
C GLN A 349 -52.28 -8.53 -8.78
N SER A 350 -52.68 -8.43 -10.05
CA SER A 350 -52.14 -9.29 -11.12
C SER A 350 -50.92 -8.63 -11.75
N VAL A 351 -49.95 -9.46 -12.17
CA VAL A 351 -48.77 -9.03 -12.95
C VAL A 351 -49.23 -8.27 -14.19
N GLU A 352 -50.27 -8.77 -14.86
CA GLU A 352 -50.83 -8.16 -16.06
C GLU A 352 -51.29 -6.72 -15.83
N ASN A 353 -52.09 -6.47 -14.79
CA ASN A 353 -52.62 -5.12 -14.51
C ASN A 353 -51.50 -4.15 -14.12
N ARG A 354 -50.51 -4.63 -13.34
CA ARG A 354 -49.36 -3.82 -12.94
C ARG A 354 -48.49 -3.46 -14.14
N THR A 355 -48.18 -4.45 -14.98
CA THR A 355 -47.39 -4.25 -16.20
C THR A 355 -48.11 -3.33 -17.18
N ALA A 356 -49.41 -3.51 -17.41
CA ALA A 356 -50.19 -2.60 -18.24
C ALA A 356 -50.15 -1.15 -17.71
N ALA A 357 -50.36 -0.96 -16.41
CA ALA A 357 -50.28 0.37 -15.78
C ALA A 357 -48.88 1.00 -15.89
N LEU A 358 -47.81 0.20 -15.77
CA LEU A 358 -46.43 0.65 -15.98
C LEU A 358 -46.23 1.11 -17.43
N LEU A 359 -46.66 0.31 -18.41
CA LEU A 359 -46.52 0.63 -19.83
C LEU A 359 -47.33 1.86 -20.24
N ASP A 360 -48.55 1.99 -19.71
CA ASP A 360 -49.34 3.21 -19.88
C ASP A 360 -48.60 4.41 -19.32
N THR A 361 -48.03 4.30 -18.11
CA THR A 361 -47.22 5.38 -17.51
C THR A 361 -46.06 5.78 -18.41
N ILE A 362 -45.32 4.79 -18.96
CA ILE A 362 -44.22 5.03 -19.89
C ILE A 362 -44.69 5.75 -21.16
N ALA A 363 -45.80 5.31 -21.75
CA ALA A 363 -46.36 5.90 -22.98
C ALA A 363 -46.88 7.33 -22.80
N HIS A 364 -47.33 7.66 -21.58
CA HIS A 364 -47.71 9.04 -21.25
C HIS A 364 -46.48 9.94 -21.10
N GLN A 365 -45.36 9.41 -20.61
CA GLN A 365 -44.14 10.17 -20.33
C GLN A 365 -43.21 10.34 -21.53
N THR A 366 -43.19 9.37 -22.44
CA THR A 366 -42.23 9.33 -23.54
C THR A 366 -42.85 8.77 -24.82
N ASP A 367 -42.33 9.19 -25.97
CA ASP A 367 -42.76 8.69 -27.28
C ASP A 367 -41.88 7.52 -27.77
N VAL A 368 -40.85 7.14 -27.01
CA VAL A 368 -39.83 6.17 -27.42
C VAL A 368 -39.57 5.16 -26.30
N LEU A 369 -39.77 3.88 -26.60
CA LEU A 369 -39.50 2.78 -25.70
C LEU A 369 -38.39 1.90 -26.26
N TRP A 370 -37.29 1.82 -25.54
CA TRP A 370 -36.29 0.79 -25.70
C TRP A 370 -36.64 -0.40 -24.79
N LEU A 371 -36.55 -1.61 -25.31
CA LEU A 371 -36.66 -2.84 -24.54
C LEU A 371 -35.38 -3.64 -24.73
N TYR A 372 -34.72 -4.04 -23.65
CA TYR A 372 -33.69 -5.07 -23.71
C TYR A 372 -34.20 -6.34 -23.07
N ASP A 373 -34.34 -7.37 -23.89
CA ASP A 373 -34.69 -8.72 -23.51
C ASP A 373 -33.42 -9.53 -23.29
N ALA A 374 -33.12 -9.83 -22.03
CA ALA A 374 -31.92 -10.56 -21.62
C ALA A 374 -31.93 -12.05 -21.98
N ASP A 375 -33.11 -12.64 -22.15
CA ASP A 375 -33.29 -14.08 -22.41
C ASP A 375 -34.50 -14.30 -23.33
N ALA A 376 -34.29 -14.03 -24.62
CA ALA A 376 -35.33 -14.15 -25.63
C ALA A 376 -35.86 -15.58 -25.84
N ALA A 377 -35.33 -16.58 -25.13
CA ALA A 377 -35.84 -17.95 -25.15
C ALA A 377 -36.98 -18.19 -24.14
N VAL A 378 -37.12 -17.33 -23.14
CA VAL A 378 -38.14 -17.44 -22.08
C VAL A 378 -39.08 -16.26 -22.19
N THR A 379 -40.39 -16.53 -22.21
CA THR A 379 -41.40 -15.48 -22.16
C THR A 379 -42.05 -15.47 -20.79
N THR A 380 -41.96 -14.34 -20.09
CA THR A 380 -42.56 -14.12 -18.78
C THR A 380 -44.00 -13.60 -18.89
N PRO A 381 -44.85 -13.78 -17.85
CA PRO A 381 -46.19 -13.17 -17.83
C PRO A 381 -46.20 -11.65 -18.07
N ALA A 382 -45.19 -10.95 -17.55
CA ALA A 382 -45.02 -9.52 -17.82
C ALA A 382 -44.70 -9.25 -19.31
N GLU A 383 -43.87 -10.06 -19.95
CA GLU A 383 -43.57 -9.95 -21.39
C GLU A 383 -44.75 -10.32 -22.29
N GLU A 384 -45.55 -11.32 -21.91
CA GLU A 384 -46.81 -11.63 -22.61
C GLU A 384 -47.76 -10.44 -22.55
N THR A 385 -47.81 -9.76 -21.40
CA THR A 385 -48.61 -8.54 -21.23
C THR A 385 -48.06 -7.39 -22.07
N LEU A 386 -46.75 -7.19 -22.09
CA LEU A 386 -46.08 -6.20 -22.95
C LEU A 386 -46.38 -6.46 -24.43
N THR A 387 -46.29 -7.71 -24.87
CA THR A 387 -46.56 -8.12 -26.26
C THR A 387 -48.01 -7.82 -26.65
N ARG A 388 -48.97 -8.12 -25.76
CA ARG A 388 -50.39 -7.75 -25.96
C ARG A 388 -50.59 -6.24 -25.98
N TRP A 389 -49.97 -5.51 -25.05
CA TRP A 389 -50.10 -4.06 -24.92
C TRP A 389 -49.55 -3.31 -26.14
N LEU A 390 -48.42 -3.77 -26.70
CA LEU A 390 -47.87 -3.23 -27.95
C LEU A 390 -48.83 -3.41 -29.14
N ASN A 391 -49.86 -4.26 -29.03
CA ASN A 391 -51.00 -4.39 -29.96
C ASN A 391 -50.58 -4.45 -31.44
N ASN A 392 -49.65 -5.36 -31.76
CA ASN A 392 -49.06 -5.54 -33.10
C ASN A 392 -48.26 -4.36 -33.65
N ARG A 393 -47.83 -3.38 -32.83
CA ARG A 393 -46.85 -2.37 -33.25
C ARG A 393 -45.49 -3.05 -33.46
N PRO A 394 -44.99 -3.17 -34.71
CA PRO A 394 -43.68 -3.79 -34.93
C PRO A 394 -42.58 -2.86 -34.37
N PRO A 395 -41.46 -3.42 -33.88
CA PRO A 395 -40.33 -2.61 -33.47
C PRO A 395 -39.79 -1.82 -34.68
N ALA A 396 -39.50 -0.54 -34.47
CA ALA A 396 -38.84 0.31 -35.45
C ALA A 396 -37.39 -0.13 -35.70
N HIS A 397 -36.76 -0.75 -34.69
CA HIS A 397 -35.46 -1.37 -34.81
C HIS A 397 -35.37 -2.59 -33.89
N GLN A 398 -34.69 -3.63 -34.36
CA GLN A 398 -34.41 -4.84 -33.61
C GLN A 398 -32.97 -5.28 -33.90
N GLN A 399 -32.23 -5.62 -32.85
CA GLN A 399 -30.86 -6.09 -32.96
C GLN A 399 -30.56 -7.13 -31.88
N ASP A 400 -30.01 -8.29 -32.26
CA ASP A 400 -29.43 -9.24 -31.32
C ASP A 400 -28.03 -8.75 -30.92
N ILE A 401 -27.77 -8.60 -29.63
CA ILE A 401 -26.53 -8.04 -29.09
C ILE A 401 -26.30 -8.53 -27.65
N ASP A 402 -25.04 -8.84 -27.30
CA ASP A 402 -24.65 -9.32 -25.97
C ASP A 402 -25.45 -10.54 -25.44
N GLY A 403 -25.90 -11.40 -26.35
CA GLY A 403 -26.70 -12.59 -26.03
C GLY A 403 -28.18 -12.31 -25.74
N GLY A 404 -28.57 -11.04 -25.70
CA GLY A 404 -29.97 -10.61 -25.62
C GLY A 404 -30.47 -10.00 -26.92
N ARG A 405 -31.65 -9.39 -26.85
CA ARG A 405 -32.29 -8.70 -27.97
C ARG A 405 -32.71 -7.29 -27.58
N LEU A 406 -32.20 -6.31 -28.30
CA LEU A 406 -32.53 -4.91 -28.14
C LEU A 406 -33.60 -4.51 -29.16
N PHE A 407 -34.69 -3.92 -28.67
CA PHE A 407 -35.79 -3.41 -29.48
C PHE A 407 -36.00 -1.93 -29.25
N LEU A 408 -36.42 -1.24 -30.31
CA LEU A 408 -36.89 0.13 -30.30
C LEU A 408 -38.33 0.20 -30.78
N PHE A 409 -39.19 0.81 -29.98
CA PHE A 409 -40.58 1.09 -30.32
C PHE A 409 -40.84 2.60 -30.30
N ILE A 410 -41.58 3.08 -31.31
CA ILE A 410 -42.12 4.43 -31.35
C ILE A 410 -43.59 4.35 -30.89
N LEU A 411 -43.92 5.05 -29.82
CA LEU A 411 -45.21 4.92 -29.14
C LEU A 411 -46.29 5.87 -29.67
N LYS A 412 -45.90 6.97 -30.34
CA LYS A 412 -46.81 7.98 -30.91
C LYS A 412 -46.49 8.30 -32.36
#